data_AF-A0A970G0K6-F1
#
_entry.id   AF-A0A970G0K6-F1
#
_cell.length_a   1.000
_cell.length_b   1.000
_cell.length_c   1.000
_cell.angle_alpha   90.00
_cell.angle_beta   90.00
_cell.angle_gamma   90.00
#
_symmetry.space_group_name_H-M   'P 1'
#
loop_
_entity.id
_entity.type
_entity.pdbx_description
1 polymer ?
#
loop_
_entity_poly.entity_id
_entity_poly.type
_entity_poly.pdbx_seq_one_letter_code
_entity_poly.pdbx_strand_id
1 'polypeptide(L)'
;MATFDEVISKAKTVAKTAGKKTSELIEITRLRLDIAEQEREMASIFEGLGRLIYDSKKTGEDPSSLVDECVASIDECQAKINELKRQIDEYRYTLRCKECGAPNPDDAAYCKKCGTKLE
;
A
#
# COMPACT_ATOMS: atom_id res chain seq x y z
N MET A 1 15.90 -17.21 -42.34
CA MET A 1 15.17 -18.24 -41.59
C MET A 1 15.62 -18.14 -40.14
N ALA A 2 14.75 -17.69 -39.23
CA ALA A 2 15.08 -17.64 -37.81
C ALA A 2 15.23 -19.08 -37.30
N THR A 3 16.35 -19.39 -36.66
CA THR A 3 16.62 -20.74 -36.17
C THR A 3 15.85 -20.99 -34.88
N PHE A 4 15.45 -22.24 -34.64
CA PHE A 4 14.72 -22.67 -33.45
C PHE A 4 15.41 -22.23 -32.13
N ASP A 5 16.75 -22.09 -32.18
CA ASP A 5 17.58 -21.66 -31.06
C ASP A 5 17.42 -20.16 -30.70
N GLU A 6 17.14 -19.29 -31.68
CA GLU A 6 16.80 -17.87 -31.42
C GLU A 6 15.41 -17.71 -30.80
N VAL A 7 14.47 -18.61 -31.11
CA VAL A 7 13.12 -18.60 -30.53
C VAL A 7 13.13 -19.16 -29.10
N ILE A 8 13.90 -20.24 -28.87
CA ILE A 8 14.07 -20.84 -27.54
C ILE A 8 14.83 -19.90 -26.61
N SER A 9 15.88 -19.23 -27.09
CA SER A 9 16.60 -18.24 -26.28
C SER A 9 15.71 -17.04 -25.92
N LYS A 10 14.91 -16.51 -26.86
CA LYS A 10 13.91 -15.47 -26.56
C LYS A 10 12.84 -15.95 -25.58
N ALA A 11 12.33 -17.18 -25.72
CA ALA A 11 11.36 -17.75 -24.78
C ALA A 11 11.94 -17.93 -23.36
N LYS A 12 13.23 -18.30 -23.24
CA LYS A 12 13.92 -18.46 -21.95
C LYS A 12 14.13 -17.12 -21.23
N THR A 13 14.34 -16.03 -21.98
CA THR A 13 14.45 -14.67 -21.42
C THR A 13 13.10 -14.12 -20.95
N VAL A 14 12.00 -14.49 -21.62
CA VAL A 14 10.63 -14.11 -21.23
C VAL A 14 10.16 -14.92 -20.01
N ALA A 15 10.47 -16.21 -19.92
CA ALA A 15 10.10 -17.06 -18.79
C ALA A 15 10.74 -16.62 -17.46
N LYS A 16 11.96 -16.08 -17.48
CA LYS A 16 12.67 -15.64 -16.26
C LYS A 16 12.18 -14.28 -15.72
N THR A 17 11.49 -13.50 -16.54
CA THR A 17 11.00 -12.16 -16.20
C THR A 17 9.49 -12.14 -15.87
N ALA A 18 8.73 -13.12 -16.39
CA ALA A 18 7.30 -13.26 -16.10
C ALA A 18 6.99 -13.76 -14.68
N GLY A 19 7.83 -14.64 -14.11
CA GLY A 19 7.57 -15.23 -12.78
C GLY A 19 7.69 -14.26 -11.60
N LYS A 20 8.62 -13.30 -11.66
CA LYS A 20 8.83 -12.33 -10.56
C LYS A 20 7.71 -11.30 -10.47
N LYS A 21 7.29 -10.73 -11.61
CA LYS A 21 6.18 -9.76 -11.66
C LYS A 21 4.85 -10.37 -11.20
N THR A 22 4.60 -11.67 -11.40
CA THR A 22 3.37 -12.32 -10.91
C THR A 22 3.35 -12.43 -9.38
N SER A 23 4.48 -12.70 -8.73
CA SER A 23 4.55 -12.81 -7.25
C SER A 23 4.34 -11.45 -6.57
N GLU A 24 4.99 -10.41 -7.08
CA GLU A 24 4.87 -9.03 -6.58
C GLU A 24 3.42 -8.52 -6.68
N LEU A 25 2.72 -8.81 -7.79
CA LEU A 25 1.32 -8.43 -7.95
C LEU A 25 0.38 -9.13 -6.95
N ILE A 26 0.65 -10.39 -6.62
CA ILE A 26 -0.11 -11.13 -5.60
C ILE A 26 0.09 -10.50 -4.23
N GLU A 27 1.34 -10.14 -3.88
CA GLU A 27 1.66 -9.47 -2.62
C GLU A 27 1.00 -8.10 -2.52
N ILE A 28 1.08 -7.26 -3.55
CA ILE A 28 0.37 -5.96 -3.60
C ILE A 28 -1.14 -6.16 -3.43
N THR A 29 -1.72 -7.19 -4.04
CA THR A 29 -3.15 -7.48 -3.91
C THR A 29 -3.51 -7.85 -2.48
N ARG A 30 -2.69 -8.67 -1.81
CA ARG A 30 -2.86 -9.01 -0.38
C ARG A 30 -2.80 -7.75 0.49
N LEU A 31 -1.77 -6.92 0.34
CA LEU A 31 -1.61 -5.68 1.10
C LEU A 31 -2.81 -4.73 0.92
N ARG A 32 -3.42 -4.69 -0.27
CA ARG A 32 -4.65 -3.92 -0.52
C ARG A 32 -5.87 -4.49 0.18
N LEU A 33 -5.99 -5.81 0.28
CA LEU A 33 -7.06 -6.45 1.05
C LEU A 33 -6.92 -6.14 2.53
N ASP A 34 -5.69 -6.18 3.07
CA ASP A 34 -5.40 -5.84 4.46
C ASP A 34 -5.74 -4.37 4.77
N ILE A 35 -5.43 -3.44 3.84
CA ILE A 35 -5.86 -2.03 3.96
C ILE A 35 -7.39 -1.95 4.00
N ALA A 36 -8.08 -2.63 3.08
CA ALA A 36 -9.54 -2.58 3.03
C ALA A 36 -10.18 -3.19 4.29
N GLU A 37 -9.54 -4.17 4.94
CA GLU A 37 -9.96 -4.71 6.22
C GLU A 37 -9.80 -3.69 7.35
N GLN A 38 -8.64 -3.05 7.46
CA GLN A 38 -8.41 -1.99 8.46
C GLN A 38 -9.35 -0.79 8.25
N GLU A 39 -9.65 -0.41 7.00
CA GLU A 39 -10.62 0.64 6.70
C GLU A 39 -12.05 0.26 7.15
N ARG A 40 -12.44 -1.01 7.00
CA ARG A 40 -13.74 -1.51 7.51
C ARG A 40 -13.80 -1.51 9.03
N GLU A 41 -12.73 -1.95 9.69
CA GLU A 41 -12.61 -1.96 11.15
C GLU A 41 -12.72 -0.53 11.70
N MET A 42 -11.94 0.40 11.15
CA MET A 42 -11.98 1.81 11.51
C MET A 42 -13.38 2.42 11.31
N ALA A 43 -14.06 2.09 10.20
CA ALA A 43 -15.43 2.55 9.96
C ALA A 43 -16.42 2.02 11.03
N SER A 44 -16.27 0.76 11.45
CA SER A 44 -17.08 0.17 12.52
C SER A 44 -16.84 0.85 13.87
N ILE A 45 -15.59 1.20 14.20
CA ILE A 45 -15.25 1.92 15.42
C ILE A 45 -15.85 3.33 15.39
N PHE A 46 -15.76 4.05 14.28
CA PHE A 46 -16.41 5.36 14.13
C PHE A 46 -17.93 5.29 14.32
N GLU A 47 -18.57 4.26 13.78
CA GLU A 47 -20.01 4.04 13.98
C GLU A 47 -20.34 3.78 15.45
N GLY A 48 -19.56 2.93 16.13
CA GLY A 48 -19.69 2.65 17.57
C GLY A 48 -19.50 3.91 18.42
N LEU A 49 -18.47 4.70 18.12
CA LEU A 49 -18.19 5.97 18.78
C LEU A 49 -19.34 6.97 18.61
N GLY A 50 -19.93 7.06 17.43
CA GLY A 50 -21.09 7.90 17.17
C GLY A 50 -22.30 7.51 18.02
N ARG A 51 -22.58 6.20 18.16
CA ARG A 51 -23.64 5.70 19.05
C ARG A 51 -23.35 6.00 20.52
N LEU A 52 -22.13 5.73 20.97
CA LEU A 52 -21.69 5.99 22.34
C LEU A 52 -21.93 7.46 22.72
N ILE A 53 -21.47 8.40 21.89
CA ILE A 53 -21.67 9.83 22.14
C ILE A 53 -23.15 10.21 22.18
N TYR A 54 -23.96 9.68 21.26
CA TYR A 54 -25.41 9.93 21.24
C TYR A 54 -26.08 9.44 22.53
N ASP A 55 -25.80 8.21 22.95
CA ASP A 55 -26.39 7.61 24.15
C ASP A 55 -25.96 8.35 25.41
N SER A 56 -24.68 8.69 25.53
CA SER A 56 -24.17 9.49 26.65
C SER A 56 -24.80 10.87 26.75
N LYS A 57 -25.10 11.52 25.62
CA LYS A 57 -25.85 12.79 25.64
C LYS A 57 -27.28 12.63 26.11
N LYS A 58 -27.89 11.45 25.89
CA LYS A 58 -29.25 11.14 26.34
C LYS A 58 -29.30 10.74 27.82
N THR A 59 -28.32 9.99 28.30
CA THR A 59 -28.26 9.50 29.69
C THR A 59 -27.62 10.50 30.66
N GLY A 60 -26.79 11.41 30.14
CA GLY A 60 -25.97 12.32 30.95
C GLY A 60 -24.73 11.65 31.55
N GLU A 61 -24.43 10.42 31.14
CA GLU A 61 -23.22 9.70 31.54
C GLU A 61 -21.99 10.27 30.81
N ASP A 62 -20.83 10.19 31.46
CA ASP A 62 -19.56 10.60 30.87
C ASP A 62 -18.90 9.42 30.13
N PRO A 63 -18.77 9.47 28.79
CA PRO A 63 -18.15 8.40 28.02
C PRO A 63 -16.63 8.54 27.85
N SER A 64 -15.99 9.54 28.48
CA SER A 64 -14.62 9.94 28.15
C SER A 64 -13.62 8.78 28.07
N SER A 65 -13.64 7.84 29.02
CA SER A 65 -12.75 6.66 28.99
C SER A 65 -12.95 5.77 27.76
N LEU A 66 -14.21 5.50 27.40
CA LEU A 66 -14.53 4.67 26.24
C LEU A 66 -14.25 5.41 24.92
N VAL A 67 -14.40 6.72 24.92
CA VAL A 67 -14.00 7.57 23.78
C VAL A 67 -12.49 7.50 23.58
N ASP A 68 -11.69 7.63 24.64
CA ASP A 68 -10.23 7.55 24.56
C ASP A 68 -9.77 6.19 24.02
N GLU A 69 -10.39 5.09 24.45
CA GLU A 69 -10.12 3.74 23.91
C GLU A 69 -10.47 3.63 22.42
N CYS A 70 -11.60 4.21 21.99
CA CYS A 70 -12.00 4.22 20.60
C CYS A 70 -11.03 5.04 19.74
N VAL A 71 -10.59 6.20 20.23
CA VAL A 71 -9.60 7.05 19.55
C VAL A 71 -8.27 6.31 19.40
N ALA A 72 -7.78 5.68 20.47
CA ALA A 72 -6.54 4.89 20.41
C ALA A 72 -6.64 3.75 19.37
N SER A 73 -7.78 3.05 19.32
CA SER A 73 -8.01 1.98 18.33
C SER A 73 -8.05 2.51 16.89
N ILE A 74 -8.66 3.68 16.65
CA ILE A 74 -8.66 4.35 15.35
C ILE A 74 -7.23 4.73 14.93
N ASP A 75 -6.43 5.30 15.85
CA ASP A 75 -5.05 5.68 15.59
C ASP A 75 -4.18 4.46 15.23
N GLU A 76 -4.40 3.31 15.89
CA GLU A 76 -3.75 2.05 15.54
C GLU A 76 -4.10 1.56 14.14
N CYS A 77 -5.39 1.57 13.78
CA CYS A 77 -5.84 1.23 12.42
C CYS A 77 -5.20 2.16 11.39
N GLN A 78 -5.17 3.47 11.66
CA GLN A 78 -4.59 4.46 10.77
C GLN A 78 -3.07 4.27 10.60
N ALA A 79 -2.35 3.93 11.67
CA ALA A 79 -0.94 3.60 11.63
C ALA A 79 -0.67 2.35 10.78
N LYS A 80 -1.46 1.29 10.95
CA LYS A 80 -1.37 0.07 10.13
C LYS A 80 -1.63 0.35 8.65
N ILE A 81 -2.67 1.12 8.32
CA ILE A 81 -2.98 1.53 6.95
C ILE A 81 -1.79 2.28 6.32
N ASN A 82 -1.18 3.21 7.06
CA ASN A 82 -0.04 3.97 6.57
C ASN A 82 1.18 3.09 6.31
N GLU A 83 1.44 2.12 7.18
CA GLU A 83 2.54 1.16 6.99
C GLU A 83 2.29 0.24 5.79
N LEU A 84 1.07 -0.29 5.61
CA LEU A 84 0.72 -1.11 4.45
C LEU A 84 0.83 -0.32 3.13
N LYS A 85 0.42 0.96 3.13
CA LYS A 85 0.60 1.85 1.97
C LYS A 85 2.07 2.08 1.65
N ARG A 86 2.92 2.24 2.68
CA ARG A 86 4.37 2.36 2.53
C ARG A 86 4.97 1.11 1.90
N GLN A 87 4.56 -0.08 2.33
CA GLN A 87 5.01 -1.35 1.73
C GLN A 87 4.61 -1.44 0.25
N ILE A 88 3.37 -1.08 -0.11
CA ILE A 88 2.95 -1.04 -1.53
C ILE A 88 3.81 -0.08 -2.34
N ASP A 89 4.16 1.09 -1.79
CA ASP A 89 5.02 2.05 -2.46
C ASP A 89 6.46 1.53 -2.63
N GLU A 90 6.97 0.70 -1.71
CA GLU A 90 8.28 0.04 -1.85
C GLU A 90 8.31 -0.92 -3.05
N TYR A 91 7.21 -1.62 -3.35
CA TYR A 91 7.09 -2.42 -4.58
C TYR A 91 6.96 -1.58 -5.86
N ARG A 92 6.51 -0.32 -5.75
CA ARG A 92 6.24 0.54 -6.91
C ARG A 92 7.40 1.47 -7.26
N TYR A 93 8.20 1.90 -6.28
CA TYR A 93 9.22 2.95 -6.43
C TYR A 93 10.63 2.43 -6.13
N THR A 94 11.08 1.37 -6.83
CA THR A 94 12.40 0.78 -6.58
C THR A 94 13.55 1.54 -7.27
N LEU A 95 13.25 2.34 -8.31
CA LEU A 95 14.25 3.05 -9.11
C LEU A 95 14.70 4.36 -8.47
N ARG A 96 15.91 4.39 -7.88
CA ARG A 96 16.49 5.62 -7.31
C ARG A 96 17.23 6.44 -8.37
N CYS A 97 16.96 7.74 -8.42
CA CYS A 97 17.66 8.67 -9.30
C CYS A 97 19.14 8.78 -8.89
N LYS A 98 20.05 8.61 -9.85
CA LYS A 98 21.51 8.72 -9.62
C LYS A 98 21.96 10.13 -9.27
N GLU A 99 21.26 11.15 -9.76
CA GLU A 99 21.61 12.57 -9.51
C GLU A 99 21.09 13.10 -8.17
N CYS A 100 19.82 12.83 -7.83
CA CYS A 100 19.18 13.44 -6.66
C CYS A 100 18.72 12.46 -5.57
N GLY A 101 18.88 11.14 -5.79
CA GLY A 101 18.51 10.08 -4.85
C GLY A 101 17.01 9.82 -4.69
N ALA A 102 16.14 10.58 -5.38
CA ALA A 102 14.69 10.43 -5.27
C ALA A 102 14.22 9.06 -5.77
N PRO A 103 13.25 8.41 -5.09
CA PRO A 103 12.65 7.16 -5.55
C PRO A 103 11.61 7.43 -6.67
N ASN A 104 11.69 6.66 -7.75
CA ASN A 104 10.86 6.76 -8.95
C ASN A 104 10.25 5.41 -9.30
N PRO A 105 9.11 5.40 -10.00
CA PRO A 105 8.52 4.18 -10.52
C PRO A 105 9.48 3.40 -11.40
N ASP A 106 9.35 2.07 -11.40
CA ASP A 106 10.21 1.19 -12.20
C ASP A 106 10.08 1.39 -13.71
N ASP A 107 8.96 1.99 -14.16
CA ASP A 107 8.67 2.33 -15.55
C ASP A 107 8.93 3.82 -15.88
N ALA A 108 9.50 4.59 -14.96
CA ALA A 108 9.75 6.00 -15.15
C ALA A 108 10.97 6.27 -16.04
N ALA A 109 10.77 6.96 -17.17
CA ALA A 109 11.84 7.39 -18.06
C ALA A 109 12.63 8.61 -17.54
N TYR A 110 12.01 9.43 -16.68
CA TYR A 110 12.60 10.64 -16.13
C TYR A 110 12.29 10.75 -14.64
N CYS A 111 13.20 11.39 -13.89
CA CYS A 111 13.04 11.58 -12.46
C CYS A 111 11.89 12.55 -12.16
N LYS A 112 10.94 12.12 -11.33
CA LYS A 112 9.79 12.94 -10.90
C LYS A 112 10.18 14.20 -10.10
N LYS A 113 11.39 14.23 -9.55
CA LYS A 113 11.90 15.34 -8.72
C LYS A 113 12.78 16.31 -9.49
N CYS A 114 13.77 15.80 -10.24
CA CYS A 114 14.78 16.65 -10.87
C CYS A 114 14.78 16.61 -12.41
N GLY A 115 13.92 15.82 -13.04
CA GLY A 115 13.80 15.74 -14.50
C GLY A 115 14.94 14.99 -15.21
N THR A 116 15.98 14.54 -14.49
CA THR A 116 17.06 13.73 -15.10
C THR A 116 16.50 12.44 -15.67
N LYS A 117 16.92 12.09 -16.88
CA LYS A 117 16.60 10.79 -17.49
C LYS A 117 17.07 9.65 -16.59
N LEU A 118 16.18 8.71 -16.31
CA LEU A 118 16.49 7.53 -15.52
C LEU A 118 16.91 6.44 -16.52
N GLU A 119 18.23 6.21 -16.60
CA GLU A 119 18.84 5.10 -17.35
C GLU A 119 19.34 3.99 -16.43
#